data_AF-A0A7R9TSE8-F1
#
_entry.id   AF-A0A7R9TSE8-F1
#
_cell.length_a   1.000
_cell.length_b   1.000
_cell.length_c   1.000
_cell.angle_alpha   90.00
_cell.angle_beta   90.00
_cell.angle_gamma   90.00
#
_symmetry.space_group_name_H-M   'P 1'
#
loop_
_entity.id
_entity.type
_entity.pdbx_description
1 polymer ?
#
loop_
_entity_poly.entity_id
_entity_poly.type
_entity_poly.pdbx_seq_one_letter_code
_entity_poly.pdbx_strand_id
1 'polypeptide(L)'
;MSKEVESEFDEGHVLFNPRPMYADALYKFKSKVICTLGPVSREVPVLEKMLRAGMKVARFNFSHGEHSYHQHTLDNLRIASANTGILCGVLLDTKGPEIRTGFLANGDAVHLTAGSEVTLTTDYEHKGDETCIAVSYKNLAKDVRPGSKILAADGSITFTVLQCDVTGGKVTARVENNAKLGERKNMNLPGVNVDLPTITEKDRNDLINWGVKNKVDFVAASFVRKGSDIAHIRQVLGEAS
;
A
#
# COMPACT_ATOMS: atom_id res chain seq x y z
N MET A 1 54.28 9.83 -31.02
CA MET A 1 53.10 10.33 -31.74
C MET A 1 51.92 9.46 -31.37
N SER A 2 51.27 9.87 -30.29
CA SER A 2 50.03 9.33 -29.74
C SER A 2 48.88 9.59 -30.71
N LYS A 3 48.06 8.57 -30.96
CA LYS A 3 46.69 8.75 -31.47
C LYS A 3 45.78 7.97 -30.54
N GLU A 4 45.09 8.73 -29.69
CA GLU A 4 43.95 8.27 -28.91
C GLU A 4 42.80 7.94 -29.87
N VAL A 5 42.13 6.83 -29.62
CA VAL A 5 40.86 6.46 -30.24
C VAL A 5 39.81 6.74 -29.17
N GLU A 6 39.20 7.92 -29.22
CA GLU A 6 37.98 8.21 -28.48
C GLU A 6 36.82 7.56 -29.21
N SER A 7 36.08 6.72 -28.49
CA SER A 7 34.81 6.14 -28.92
C SER A 7 33.71 7.20 -28.82
N GLU A 8 33.05 7.49 -29.93
CA GLU A 8 31.82 8.28 -29.98
C GLU A 8 30.74 7.64 -29.10
N PHE A 9 30.38 8.31 -28.01
CA PHE A 9 29.15 8.06 -27.27
C PHE A 9 28.01 8.81 -27.96
N ASP A 10 27.00 8.06 -28.39
CA ASP A 10 25.75 8.56 -28.97
C ASP A 10 24.92 9.29 -27.90
N GLU A 11 24.93 10.62 -27.91
CA GLU A 11 24.12 11.51 -27.06
C GLU A 11 22.63 11.55 -27.48
N GLY A 12 22.09 10.40 -27.87
CA GLY A 12 20.81 10.30 -28.56
C GLY A 12 19.57 10.12 -27.69
N HIS A 13 19.56 10.27 -26.36
CA HIS A 13 18.32 10.08 -25.57
C HIS A 13 18.19 10.89 -24.26
N VAL A 14 18.70 12.12 -24.24
CA VAL A 14 18.25 13.09 -23.22
C VAL A 14 17.18 13.96 -23.86
N LEU A 15 15.93 13.83 -23.41
CA LEU A 15 14.89 14.81 -23.70
C LEU A 15 15.24 16.13 -23.00
N PHE A 16 16.20 16.88 -23.56
CA PHE A 16 16.42 18.28 -23.24
C PHE A 16 15.23 19.06 -23.82
N ASN A 17 14.20 19.25 -23.00
CA ASN A 17 13.11 20.17 -23.33
C ASN A 17 13.41 21.51 -22.64
N PRO A 18 13.87 22.55 -23.35
CA PRO A 18 14.27 23.83 -22.77
C PRO A 18 13.04 24.71 -22.48
N ARG A 19 11.97 24.14 -21.90
CA ARG A 19 10.84 24.93 -21.42
C ARG A 19 11.04 25.22 -19.94
N PRO A 20 10.86 26.48 -19.50
CA PRO A 20 11.02 26.81 -18.09
C PRO A 20 10.07 25.91 -17.30
N MET A 21 10.62 25.09 -16.40
CA MET A 21 9.88 24.23 -15.45
C MET A 21 8.97 25.03 -14.49
N TYR A 22 8.91 26.34 -14.69
CA TYR A 22 8.16 27.34 -13.96
C TYR A 22 7.39 28.23 -14.95
N ALA A 23 6.54 27.64 -15.78
CA ALA A 23 5.41 28.42 -16.28
C ALA A 23 4.60 28.85 -15.06
N ASP A 24 4.50 30.17 -14.84
CA ASP A 24 3.84 30.88 -13.73
C ASP A 24 2.89 30.00 -12.91
N ALA A 25 3.45 29.28 -11.93
CA ALA A 25 2.62 28.59 -10.97
C ALA A 25 2.01 29.69 -10.11
N LEU A 26 0.68 29.84 -10.18
CA LEU A 26 -0.13 30.72 -9.32
C LEU A 26 0.20 30.57 -7.82
N TYR A 27 0.89 29.50 -7.44
CA TYR A 27 1.28 29.17 -6.07
C TYR A 27 2.77 28.86 -5.94
N LYS A 28 3.49 29.70 -5.20
CA LYS A 28 4.93 29.57 -4.87
C LYS A 28 5.19 28.64 -3.67
N PHE A 29 4.46 27.53 -3.54
CA PHE A 29 4.73 26.58 -2.46
C PHE A 29 5.88 25.65 -2.83
N LYS A 30 6.88 25.56 -1.94
CA LYS A 30 8.03 24.65 -2.12
C LYS A 30 7.61 23.18 -1.95
N SER A 31 6.66 22.92 -1.04
CA SER A 31 6.09 21.61 -0.79
C SER A 31 5.37 21.06 -2.02
N LYS A 32 5.53 19.76 -2.29
CA LYS A 32 4.84 19.06 -3.37
C LYS A 32 3.65 18.29 -2.80
N VAL A 33 2.56 18.24 -3.56
CA VAL A 33 1.32 17.59 -3.14
C VAL A 33 1.14 16.29 -3.91
N ILE A 34 0.99 15.19 -3.16
CA ILE A 34 0.63 13.87 -3.68
C ILE A 34 -0.86 13.66 -3.42
N CYS A 35 -1.64 13.32 -4.44
CA CYS A 35 -3.07 13.06 -4.30
C CYS A 35 -3.38 11.61 -4.66
N THR A 36 -4.13 10.91 -3.81
CA THR A 36 -4.63 9.56 -4.14
C THR A 36 -5.84 9.69 -5.08
N LEU A 37 -5.80 8.99 -6.20
CA LEU A 37 -6.91 8.97 -7.15
C LEU A 37 -7.91 7.87 -6.81
N GLY A 38 -9.20 8.20 -6.91
CA GLY A 38 -10.31 7.35 -6.50
C GLY A 38 -11.58 7.62 -7.31
N PRO A 39 -12.71 7.01 -6.96
CA PRO A 39 -13.95 7.12 -7.73
C PRO A 39 -14.43 8.56 -7.94
N VAL A 40 -14.16 9.46 -6.98
CA VAL A 40 -14.55 10.86 -7.03
C VAL A 40 -13.54 11.78 -7.74
N SER A 41 -12.35 11.28 -8.04
CA SER A 41 -11.21 12.09 -8.51
C SER A 41 -10.53 11.55 -9.76
N ARG A 42 -11.14 10.60 -10.48
CA ARG A 42 -10.55 9.94 -11.66
C ARG A 42 -11.06 10.45 -13.02
N GLU A 43 -12.07 11.30 -13.03
CA GLU A 43 -12.62 11.86 -14.27
C GLU A 43 -11.82 13.08 -14.73
N VAL A 44 -11.63 13.22 -16.05
CA VAL A 44 -10.80 14.27 -16.66
C VAL A 44 -11.07 15.67 -16.11
N PRO A 45 -12.33 16.18 -16.02
CA PRO A 45 -12.58 17.53 -15.52
C PRO A 45 -12.18 17.75 -14.06
N VAL A 46 -12.21 16.69 -13.24
CA VAL A 46 -11.78 16.76 -11.84
C VAL A 46 -10.26 16.75 -11.75
N LEU A 47 -9.61 15.88 -12.53
CA LEU A 47 -8.15 15.81 -12.61
C LEU A 47 -7.54 17.13 -13.08
N GLU A 48 -8.13 17.79 -14.08
CA GLU A 48 -7.68 19.12 -14.53
C GLU A 48 -7.75 20.16 -13.41
N LYS A 49 -8.82 20.15 -12.61
CA LYS A 49 -8.96 21.03 -11.43
C LYS A 49 -7.88 20.71 -10.39
N MET A 50 -7.62 19.43 -10.12
CA MET A 50 -6.58 19.00 -9.17
C MET A 50 -5.17 19.41 -9.63
N LEU A 51 -4.87 19.28 -10.92
CA LEU A 51 -3.60 19.72 -11.51
C LEU A 51 -3.40 21.23 -11.34
N ARG A 52 -4.42 22.03 -11.69
CA ARG A 52 -4.41 23.50 -11.52
C ARG A 52 -4.34 23.92 -10.05
N ALA A 53 -4.93 23.15 -9.15
CA ALA A 53 -4.87 23.36 -7.71
C ALA A 53 -3.51 22.97 -7.08
N GLY A 54 -2.62 22.30 -7.82
CA GLY A 54 -1.24 22.05 -7.41
C GLY A 54 -0.87 20.59 -7.15
N MET A 55 -1.69 19.61 -7.54
CA MET A 55 -1.29 18.20 -7.56
C MET A 55 -0.01 18.03 -8.40
N LYS A 56 1.00 17.35 -7.84
CA LYS A 56 2.29 17.07 -8.51
C LYS A 56 2.54 15.60 -8.75
N VAL A 57 1.97 14.74 -7.93
CA VAL A 57 2.04 13.29 -8.09
C VAL A 57 0.66 12.69 -7.86
N ALA A 58 0.22 11.85 -8.78
CA ALA A 58 -0.97 11.03 -8.66
C ALA A 58 -0.59 9.68 -8.05
N ARG A 59 -1.15 9.36 -6.88
CA ARG A 59 -0.98 8.07 -6.19
C ARG A 59 -2.10 7.12 -6.59
N PHE A 60 -1.72 5.96 -7.09
CA PHE A 60 -2.60 4.84 -7.42
C PHE A 60 -2.48 3.79 -6.31
N ASN A 61 -3.53 3.63 -5.51
CA ASN A 61 -3.54 2.72 -4.36
C ASN A 61 -3.98 1.31 -4.81
N PHE A 62 -3.03 0.37 -4.94
CA PHE A 62 -3.28 -1.00 -5.39
C PHE A 62 -3.80 -1.95 -4.29
N SER A 63 -4.04 -1.46 -3.07
CA SER A 63 -4.85 -2.19 -2.08
C SER A 63 -6.30 -2.36 -2.52
N HIS A 64 -6.76 -1.54 -3.49
CA HIS A 64 -8.09 -1.58 -4.06
C HIS A 64 -8.04 -1.49 -5.59
N GLY A 65 -9.08 -1.99 -6.25
CA GLY A 65 -9.23 -1.91 -7.70
C GLY A 65 -8.35 -2.88 -8.48
N GLU A 66 -8.81 -3.20 -9.68
CA GLU A 66 -8.09 -4.04 -10.63
C GLU A 66 -7.28 -3.19 -11.61
N HIS A 67 -6.40 -3.83 -12.41
CA HIS A 67 -5.57 -3.14 -13.40
C HIS A 67 -6.37 -2.26 -14.38
N SER A 68 -7.56 -2.71 -14.79
CA SER A 68 -8.44 -1.94 -15.69
C SER A 68 -8.95 -0.64 -15.07
N TYR A 69 -9.27 -0.66 -13.77
CA TYR A 69 -9.67 0.53 -13.01
C TYR A 69 -8.54 1.56 -12.95
N HIS A 70 -7.32 1.09 -12.66
CA HIS A 70 -6.14 1.95 -12.60
C HIS A 70 -5.72 2.44 -13.99
N GLN A 71 -5.86 1.60 -15.02
CA GLN A 71 -5.57 1.99 -16.41
C GLN A 71 -6.48 3.12 -16.87
N HIS A 72 -7.80 2.98 -16.67
CA HIS A 72 -8.76 4.04 -17.02
C HIS A 72 -8.42 5.37 -16.31
N THR A 73 -8.04 5.29 -15.03
CA THR A 73 -7.63 6.46 -14.24
C THR A 73 -6.35 7.10 -14.78
N LEU A 74 -5.37 6.30 -15.20
CA LEU A 74 -4.12 6.77 -15.79
C LEU A 74 -4.33 7.42 -17.16
N ASP A 75 -5.18 6.82 -18.00
CA ASP A 75 -5.51 7.36 -19.32
C ASP A 75 -6.17 8.74 -19.18
N ASN A 76 -7.12 8.89 -18.25
CA ASN A 76 -7.74 10.17 -17.92
C ASN A 76 -6.73 11.19 -17.36
N LEU A 77 -5.79 10.77 -16.52
CA LEU A 77 -4.73 11.65 -15.99
C LEU A 77 -3.83 12.17 -17.12
N ARG A 78 -3.48 11.32 -18.09
CA ARG A 78 -2.68 11.70 -19.25
C ARG A 78 -3.42 12.72 -20.13
N ILE A 79 -4.72 12.52 -20.36
CA ILE A 79 -5.58 13.49 -21.06
C ILE A 79 -5.62 14.84 -20.31
N ALA A 80 -5.87 14.82 -19.00
CA ALA A 80 -5.92 16.03 -18.19
C ALA A 80 -4.57 16.78 -18.17
N SER A 81 -3.46 16.05 -18.15
CA SER A 81 -2.10 16.61 -18.21
C SER A 81 -1.84 17.27 -19.57
N ALA A 82 -2.27 16.63 -20.67
CA ALA A 82 -2.17 17.21 -22.01
C ALA A 82 -3.04 18.47 -22.17
N ASN A 83 -4.29 18.45 -21.67
CA ASN A 83 -5.21 19.59 -21.74
C ASN A 83 -4.73 20.81 -20.93
N THR A 84 -4.08 20.57 -19.79
CA THR A 84 -3.62 21.64 -18.91
C THR A 84 -2.19 22.10 -19.18
N GLY A 85 -1.39 21.28 -19.87
CA GLY A 85 0.05 21.48 -20.02
C GLY A 85 0.84 21.26 -18.72
N ILE A 86 0.22 20.69 -17.68
CA ILE A 86 0.84 20.47 -16.37
C ILE A 86 1.29 19.00 -16.28
N LEU A 87 2.57 18.79 -16.04
CA LEU A 87 3.12 17.46 -15.76
C LEU A 87 2.73 16.98 -14.36
N CYS A 88 2.42 15.69 -14.25
CA CYS A 88 2.10 15.01 -13.01
C CYS A 88 2.82 13.66 -12.97
N GLY A 89 3.59 13.41 -11.92
CA GLY A 89 4.22 12.10 -11.71
C GLY A 89 3.18 11.04 -11.34
N VAL A 90 3.47 9.79 -11.67
CA VAL A 90 2.62 8.63 -11.39
C VAL A 90 3.32 7.76 -10.35
N LEU A 91 2.65 7.57 -9.21
CA LEU A 91 3.13 6.75 -8.11
C LEU A 91 2.23 5.52 -7.96
N LEU A 92 2.80 4.34 -8.16
CA LEU A 92 2.18 3.06 -7.85
C LEU A 92 2.42 2.76 -6.38
N ASP A 93 1.37 2.66 -5.58
CA ASP A 93 1.45 2.26 -4.17
C ASP A 93 0.99 0.81 -4.02
N THR A 94 1.92 -0.08 -3.63
CA THR A 94 1.66 -1.53 -3.54
C THR A 94 0.75 -1.84 -2.37
N LYS A 95 -0.02 -2.93 -2.48
CA LYS A 95 -0.83 -3.42 -1.37
C LYS A 95 0.07 -3.94 -0.25
N GLY A 96 1.07 -4.72 -0.63
CA GLY A 96 2.02 -5.32 0.30
C GLY A 96 1.40 -6.43 1.18
N PRO A 97 2.24 -7.00 2.04
CA PRO A 97 1.83 -8.01 3.01
C PRO A 97 1.03 -7.41 4.17
N GLU A 98 -0.30 -7.51 4.12
CA GLU A 98 -1.19 -7.03 5.18
C GLU A 98 -1.71 -8.16 6.07
N ILE A 99 -1.73 -7.94 7.39
CA ILE A 99 -2.48 -8.77 8.33
C ILE A 99 -3.90 -8.21 8.43
N ARG A 100 -4.91 -9.07 8.34
CA ARG A 100 -6.31 -8.69 8.41
C ARG A 100 -7.13 -9.63 9.28
N THR A 101 -8.21 -9.11 9.85
CA THR A 101 -9.28 -9.93 10.42
C THR A 101 -10.06 -10.66 9.32
N GLY A 102 -10.76 -11.74 9.66
CA GLY A 102 -11.60 -12.50 8.73
C GLY A 102 -12.99 -11.90 8.51
N PHE A 103 -13.89 -12.75 8.03
CA PHE A 103 -15.33 -12.48 7.92
C PHE A 103 -16.04 -12.68 9.26
N LEU A 104 -17.21 -12.08 9.43
CA LEU A 104 -18.00 -12.16 10.65
C LEU A 104 -19.28 -12.99 10.39
N ALA A 105 -19.76 -13.73 11.40
CA ALA A 105 -20.83 -14.72 11.27
C ALA A 105 -22.12 -14.15 10.65
N ASN A 106 -22.47 -12.92 11.01
CA ASN A 106 -23.70 -12.26 10.60
C ASN A 106 -23.47 -11.16 9.54
N GLY A 107 -22.23 -10.96 9.06
CA GLY A 107 -21.86 -9.83 8.17
C GLY A 107 -21.92 -8.44 8.82
N ASP A 108 -22.56 -8.32 9.99
CA ASP A 108 -22.60 -7.11 10.79
C ASP A 108 -21.35 -6.92 11.65
N ALA A 109 -21.10 -5.67 12.04
CA ALA A 109 -19.99 -5.36 12.93
C ALA A 109 -20.22 -5.95 14.33
N VAL A 110 -19.20 -6.62 14.85
CA VAL A 110 -19.21 -7.25 16.18
C VAL A 110 -18.87 -6.22 17.25
N HIS A 111 -19.59 -6.29 18.37
CA HIS A 111 -19.35 -5.43 19.53
C HIS A 111 -18.35 -6.10 20.48
N LEU A 112 -17.19 -5.46 20.66
CA LEU A 112 -16.16 -5.91 21.60
C LEU A 112 -16.26 -5.08 22.88
N THR A 113 -16.26 -5.77 24.03
CA THR A 113 -16.40 -5.16 25.34
C THR A 113 -15.05 -5.11 26.05
N ALA A 114 -14.67 -3.97 26.60
CA ALA A 114 -13.43 -3.82 27.33
C ALA A 114 -13.37 -4.81 28.51
N GLY A 115 -12.22 -5.46 28.68
CA GLY A 115 -11.97 -6.47 29.71
C GLY A 115 -12.42 -7.88 29.33
N SER A 116 -13.22 -8.08 28.28
CA SER A 116 -13.61 -9.43 27.84
C SER A 116 -12.44 -10.16 27.18
N GLU A 117 -12.51 -11.48 27.19
CA GLU A 117 -11.58 -12.34 26.45
C GLU A 117 -12.12 -12.62 25.05
N VAL A 118 -11.20 -12.71 24.09
CA VAL A 118 -11.46 -13.07 22.71
C VAL A 118 -10.36 -13.99 22.20
N THR A 119 -10.72 -14.96 21.38
CA THR A 119 -9.78 -15.85 20.70
C THR A 119 -9.47 -15.31 19.31
N LEU A 120 -8.20 -15.09 19.00
CA LEU A 120 -7.72 -14.82 17.65
C LEU A 120 -7.25 -16.14 17.03
N THR A 121 -7.95 -16.63 16.02
CA THR A 121 -7.65 -17.92 15.35
C THR A 121 -7.00 -17.70 13.99
N THR A 122 -6.03 -18.54 13.61
CA THR A 122 -5.44 -18.53 12.26
C THR A 122 -6.25 -19.34 11.24
N ASP A 123 -7.34 -19.99 11.66
CA ASP A 123 -8.34 -20.56 10.76
C ASP A 123 -9.13 -19.42 10.09
N TYR A 124 -8.71 -19.05 8.88
CA TYR A 124 -9.25 -17.88 8.19
C TYR A 124 -10.64 -18.11 7.58
N GLU A 125 -11.11 -19.35 7.52
CA GLU A 125 -12.47 -19.71 7.09
C GLU A 125 -13.49 -19.56 8.22
N HIS A 126 -13.02 -19.44 9.46
CA HIS A 126 -13.88 -19.22 10.62
C HIS A 126 -14.57 -17.85 10.52
N LYS A 127 -15.91 -17.87 10.54
CA LYS A 127 -16.71 -16.65 10.60
C LYS A 127 -16.79 -16.18 12.04
N GLY A 128 -16.15 -15.05 12.33
CA GLY A 128 -15.96 -14.59 13.70
C GLY A 128 -17.16 -13.92 14.35
N ASP A 129 -17.09 -13.80 15.66
CA ASP A 129 -18.04 -13.16 16.57
C ASP A 129 -17.28 -12.43 17.70
N GLU A 130 -17.96 -12.01 18.77
CA GLU A 130 -17.35 -11.31 19.91
C GLU A 130 -16.38 -12.18 20.73
N THR A 131 -16.42 -13.49 20.55
CA THR A 131 -15.61 -14.47 21.29
C THR A 131 -14.48 -15.06 20.47
N CYS A 132 -14.59 -15.09 19.15
CA CYS A 132 -13.57 -15.66 18.25
C CYS A 132 -13.47 -14.86 16.93
N ILE A 133 -12.26 -14.42 16.58
CA ILE A 133 -11.98 -13.63 15.37
C ILE A 133 -10.88 -14.33 14.56
N ALA A 134 -11.15 -14.58 13.29
CA ALA A 134 -10.15 -15.08 12.35
C ALA A 134 -9.09 -14.00 12.00
N VAL A 135 -7.83 -14.40 11.86
CA VAL A 135 -6.70 -13.52 11.50
C VAL A 135 -5.87 -14.15 10.38
N SER A 136 -5.52 -13.37 9.36
CA SER A 136 -4.86 -13.90 8.15
C SER A 136 -3.41 -14.35 8.36
N TYR A 137 -2.78 -13.96 9.48
CA TYR A 137 -1.38 -14.23 9.74
C TYR A 137 -1.18 -15.60 10.41
N LYS A 138 -0.79 -16.61 9.62
CA LYS A 138 -0.64 -18.01 10.08
C LYS A 138 0.35 -18.20 11.22
N ASN A 139 1.36 -17.35 11.33
CA ASN A 139 2.38 -17.44 12.38
C ASN A 139 2.03 -16.61 13.62
N LEU A 140 0.79 -16.09 13.74
CA LEU A 140 0.39 -15.19 14.84
C LEU A 140 0.77 -15.76 16.21
N ALA A 141 0.31 -16.96 16.53
CA ALA A 141 0.54 -17.59 17.83
C ALA A 141 2.02 -17.89 18.12
N LYS A 142 2.87 -17.99 17.08
CA LYS A 142 4.31 -18.22 17.21
C LYS A 142 5.07 -16.93 17.51
N ASP A 143 4.66 -15.82 16.90
CA ASP A 143 5.46 -14.59 16.89
C ASP A 143 5.03 -13.60 17.98
N VAL A 144 3.77 -13.67 18.42
CA VAL A 144 3.32 -12.93 19.60
C VAL A 144 3.61 -13.72 20.88
N ARG A 145 3.62 -13.03 22.00
CA ARG A 145 3.82 -13.63 23.34
C ARG A 145 2.86 -13.00 24.35
N PRO A 146 2.54 -13.65 25.49
CA PRO A 146 1.79 -13.03 26.58
C PRO A 146 2.33 -11.62 26.91
N GLY A 147 1.41 -10.67 27.05
CA GLY A 147 1.70 -9.24 27.24
C GLY A 147 1.90 -8.44 25.95
N SER A 148 2.02 -9.08 24.78
CA SER A 148 2.10 -8.37 23.49
C SER A 148 0.81 -7.61 23.22
N LYS A 149 0.92 -6.45 22.56
CA LYS A 149 -0.23 -5.70 22.06
C LYS A 149 -0.50 -6.09 20.61
N ILE A 150 -1.77 -6.23 20.28
CA ILE A 150 -2.27 -6.43 18.92
C ILE A 150 -3.26 -5.32 18.65
N LEU A 151 -3.07 -4.60 17.55
CA LEU A 151 -3.93 -3.50 17.14
C LEU A 151 -4.77 -3.94 15.95
N ALA A 152 -6.04 -3.55 15.92
CA ALA A 152 -6.92 -3.77 14.76
C ALA A 152 -7.66 -2.50 14.38
N ALA A 153 -8.10 -2.43 13.12
CA ALA A 153 -8.85 -1.32 12.54
C ALA A 153 -8.15 0.03 12.78
N ASP A 154 -6.96 0.19 12.21
CA ASP A 154 -6.13 1.40 12.30
C ASP A 154 -5.77 1.78 13.75
N GLY A 155 -5.69 0.79 14.64
CA GLY A 155 -5.39 1.00 16.06
C GLY A 155 -6.58 1.46 16.92
N SER A 156 -7.78 1.52 16.36
CA SER A 156 -8.99 1.82 17.13
C SER A 156 -9.38 0.72 18.12
N ILE A 157 -8.89 -0.50 17.91
CA ILE A 157 -9.11 -1.65 18.79
C ILE A 157 -7.76 -2.17 19.24
N THR A 158 -7.59 -2.33 20.56
CA THR A 158 -6.37 -2.87 21.15
C THR A 158 -6.69 -4.16 21.89
N PHE A 159 -5.89 -5.20 21.65
CA PHE A 159 -5.90 -6.45 22.38
C PHE A 159 -4.58 -6.63 23.13
N THR A 160 -4.64 -7.22 24.32
CA THR A 160 -3.46 -7.73 25.04
C THR A 160 -3.45 -9.24 25.00
N VAL A 161 -2.39 -9.82 24.46
CA VAL A 161 -2.22 -11.27 24.43
C VAL A 161 -2.12 -11.81 25.85
N LEU A 162 -2.96 -12.79 26.17
CA LEU A 162 -2.95 -13.51 27.45
C LEU A 162 -2.23 -14.85 27.32
N GLN A 163 -2.55 -15.61 26.26
CA GLN A 163 -2.00 -16.95 26.04
C GLN A 163 -1.87 -17.24 24.54
N CYS A 164 -0.88 -18.05 24.18
CA CYS A 164 -0.64 -18.51 22.81
C CYS A 164 -0.70 -20.04 22.76
N ASP A 165 -1.53 -20.58 21.89
CA ASP A 165 -1.57 -21.99 21.50
C ASP A 165 -1.01 -22.11 20.08
N VAL A 166 0.29 -22.43 20.00
CA VAL A 166 1.01 -22.55 18.72
C VAL A 166 0.52 -23.74 17.92
N THR A 167 0.20 -24.86 18.58
CA THR A 167 -0.24 -26.08 17.90
C THR A 167 -1.65 -25.92 17.32
N GLY A 168 -2.54 -25.26 18.06
CA GLY A 168 -3.91 -24.96 17.61
C GLY A 168 -4.04 -23.70 16.75
N GLY A 169 -2.98 -22.88 16.62
CA GLY A 169 -3.02 -21.63 15.87
C GLY A 169 -3.95 -20.58 16.50
N LYS A 170 -4.01 -20.54 17.83
CA LYS A 170 -4.93 -19.67 18.58
C LYS A 170 -4.18 -18.76 19.54
N VAL A 171 -4.68 -17.54 19.69
CA VAL A 171 -4.19 -16.57 20.66
C VAL A 171 -5.37 -16.07 21.48
N THR A 172 -5.40 -16.36 22.76
CA THR A 172 -6.37 -15.76 23.69
C THR A 172 -5.87 -14.37 24.06
N ALA A 173 -6.72 -13.37 23.91
CA ALA A 173 -6.39 -11.99 24.20
C ALA A 173 -7.51 -11.29 24.95
N ARG A 174 -7.15 -10.30 25.77
CA ARG A 174 -8.09 -9.40 26.42
C ARG A 174 -8.34 -8.19 25.53
N VAL A 175 -9.61 -7.82 25.35
CA VAL A 175 -10.00 -6.57 24.71
C VAL A 175 -9.73 -5.40 25.66
N GLU A 176 -9.02 -4.37 25.22
CA GLU A 176 -8.63 -3.25 26.10
C GLU A 176 -9.63 -2.09 26.06
N ASN A 177 -10.45 -1.97 25.02
CA ASN A 177 -11.40 -0.87 24.85
C ASN A 177 -12.70 -1.33 24.18
N ASN A 178 -13.81 -0.64 24.49
CA ASN A 178 -15.07 -0.87 23.81
C ASN A 178 -14.96 -0.43 22.35
N ALA A 179 -15.33 -1.31 21.41
CA ALA A 179 -15.22 -1.01 19.99
C ALA A 179 -16.18 -1.84 19.14
N LYS A 180 -16.38 -1.40 17.89
CA LYS A 180 -17.05 -2.19 16.85
C LYS A 180 -16.00 -2.69 15.87
N LEU A 181 -15.91 -4.00 15.71
CA LEU A 181 -15.06 -4.63 14.72
C LEU A 181 -15.88 -4.94 13.48
N GLY A 182 -15.50 -4.37 12.34
CA GLY A 182 -16.00 -4.79 11.02
C GLY A 182 -15.15 -5.90 10.41
N GLU A 183 -15.55 -6.37 9.23
CA GLU A 183 -14.81 -7.41 8.51
C GLU A 183 -13.51 -6.89 7.89
N ARG A 184 -12.53 -7.80 7.73
CA ARG A 184 -11.31 -7.59 6.94
C ARG A 184 -10.55 -6.31 7.28
N LYS A 185 -10.58 -5.93 8.56
CA LYS A 185 -9.84 -4.78 9.11
C LYS A 185 -8.38 -5.14 9.23
N ASN A 186 -7.51 -4.16 8.98
CA ASN A 186 -6.08 -4.35 9.14
C ASN A 186 -5.73 -4.64 10.60
N MET A 187 -4.59 -5.29 10.80
CA MET A 187 -4.00 -5.52 12.10
C MET A 187 -2.52 -5.17 12.10
N ASN A 188 -2.04 -4.67 13.23
CA ASN A 188 -0.65 -4.35 13.46
C ASN A 188 -0.16 -5.05 14.73
N LEU A 189 1.10 -5.49 14.71
CA LEU A 189 1.73 -6.22 15.80
C LEU A 189 2.95 -5.44 16.32
N PRO A 190 2.76 -4.39 17.15
CA PRO A 190 3.86 -3.58 17.67
C PRO A 190 4.92 -4.42 18.39
N GLY A 191 6.19 -4.24 18.00
CA GLY A 191 7.32 -4.95 18.63
C GLY A 191 7.43 -6.43 18.27
N VAL A 192 6.67 -6.90 17.28
CA VAL A 192 6.73 -8.27 16.76
C VAL A 192 7.40 -8.27 15.39
N ASN A 193 8.36 -9.17 15.18
CA ASN A 193 8.93 -9.38 13.86
C ASN A 193 7.97 -10.25 13.05
N VAL A 194 7.24 -9.61 12.15
CA VAL A 194 6.28 -10.28 11.28
C VAL A 194 7.03 -10.91 10.11
N ASP A 195 6.94 -12.22 9.95
CA ASP A 195 7.50 -12.97 8.83
C ASP A 195 6.49 -13.09 7.68
N LEU A 196 6.26 -11.97 7.02
CA LEU A 196 5.55 -11.92 5.74
C LEU A 196 6.51 -11.67 4.58
N PRO A 197 6.20 -12.14 3.36
CA PRO A 197 7.04 -11.86 2.19
C PRO A 197 7.12 -10.36 1.94
N THR A 198 8.23 -9.88 1.41
CA THR A 198 8.43 -8.45 1.09
C THR A 198 7.41 -7.94 0.09
N ILE A 199 7.14 -8.72 -0.95
CA ILE A 199 6.14 -8.47 -1.98
C ILE A 199 5.27 -9.72 -2.13
N THR A 200 3.97 -9.52 -2.34
CA THR A 200 3.06 -10.61 -2.68
C THR A 200 3.11 -10.92 -4.17
N GLU A 201 2.53 -12.04 -4.59
CA GLU A 201 2.40 -12.35 -6.02
C GLU A 201 1.51 -11.31 -6.74
N LYS A 202 0.50 -10.78 -6.04
CA LYS A 202 -0.28 -9.64 -6.54
C LYS A 202 0.61 -8.43 -6.76
N ASP A 203 1.45 -8.06 -5.79
CA ASP A 203 2.34 -6.92 -5.94
C ASP A 203 3.32 -7.11 -7.11
N ARG A 204 3.87 -8.32 -7.29
CA ARG A 204 4.70 -8.66 -8.46
C ARG A 204 3.93 -8.42 -9.76
N ASN A 205 2.71 -8.93 -9.85
CA ASN A 205 1.84 -8.72 -11.01
C ASN A 205 1.55 -7.23 -11.25
N ASP A 206 1.24 -6.48 -10.20
CA ASP A 206 0.98 -5.03 -10.28
C ASP A 206 2.21 -4.27 -10.77
N LEU A 207 3.39 -4.58 -10.24
CA LEU A 207 4.65 -3.94 -10.64
C LEU A 207 5.00 -4.23 -12.09
N ILE A 208 4.97 -5.50 -12.51
CA ILE A 208 5.45 -5.92 -13.84
C ILE A 208 4.40 -5.71 -14.92
N ASN A 209 3.17 -6.16 -14.67
CA ASN A 209 2.14 -6.17 -15.70
C ASN A 209 1.38 -4.86 -15.80
N TRP A 210 1.49 -3.96 -14.82
CA TRP A 210 0.89 -2.64 -14.89
C TRP A 210 1.92 -1.51 -14.75
N GLY A 211 2.74 -1.52 -13.70
CA GLY A 211 3.71 -0.45 -13.39
C GLY A 211 4.75 -0.23 -14.49
N VAL A 212 5.53 -1.27 -14.80
CA VAL A 212 6.59 -1.24 -15.82
C VAL A 212 6.00 -0.92 -17.20
N LYS A 213 4.90 -1.59 -17.60
CA LYS A 213 4.25 -1.35 -18.90
C LYS A 213 3.78 0.09 -19.05
N ASN A 214 3.28 0.69 -17.98
CA ASN A 214 2.82 2.07 -17.98
C ASN A 214 3.89 3.11 -17.68
N LYS A 215 5.14 2.69 -17.43
CA LYS A 215 6.27 3.58 -17.10
C LYS A 215 5.93 4.52 -15.94
N VAL A 216 5.45 3.96 -14.83
CA VAL A 216 5.22 4.74 -13.61
C VAL A 216 6.52 5.35 -13.12
N ASP A 217 6.45 6.57 -12.59
CA ASP A 217 7.64 7.32 -12.14
C ASP A 217 8.15 6.83 -10.78
N PHE A 218 7.24 6.35 -9.93
CA PHE A 218 7.56 5.93 -8.56
C PHE A 218 6.82 4.66 -8.16
N VAL A 219 7.49 3.86 -7.32
CA VAL A 219 6.88 2.78 -6.55
C VAL A 219 6.96 3.12 -5.07
N ALA A 220 5.81 3.30 -4.42
CA ALA A 220 5.71 3.28 -2.97
C ALA A 220 5.49 1.83 -2.53
N ALA A 221 6.46 1.28 -1.81
CA ALA A 221 6.43 -0.09 -1.34
C ALA A 221 5.91 -0.16 0.09
N SER A 222 4.72 -0.76 0.25
CA SER A 222 4.09 -0.94 1.56
C SER A 222 4.83 -1.98 2.41
N PHE A 223 4.91 -1.74 3.73
CA PHE A 223 5.48 -2.66 4.74
C PHE A 223 6.96 -3.08 4.53
N VAL A 224 7.76 -2.22 3.91
CA VAL A 224 9.22 -2.38 3.88
C VAL A 224 9.78 -2.34 5.31
N ARG A 225 10.54 -3.37 5.70
CA ARG A 225 11.08 -3.56 7.06
C ARG A 225 12.61 -3.48 7.10
N LYS A 226 13.30 -3.85 6.02
CA LYS A 226 14.77 -3.96 5.97
C LYS A 226 15.33 -3.58 4.61
N GLY A 227 16.62 -3.22 4.54
CA GLY A 227 17.26 -2.82 3.28
C GLY A 227 17.20 -3.90 2.19
N SER A 228 17.23 -5.18 2.56
CA SER A 228 17.09 -6.29 1.59
C SER A 228 15.73 -6.31 0.89
N ASP A 229 14.69 -5.72 1.49
CA ASP A 229 13.37 -5.61 0.88
C ASP A 229 13.42 -4.71 -0.36
N ILE A 230 14.14 -3.59 -0.27
CA ILE A 230 14.35 -2.67 -1.39
C ILE A 230 15.15 -3.36 -2.51
N ALA A 231 16.18 -4.13 -2.15
CA ALA A 231 16.96 -4.90 -3.12
C ALA A 231 16.08 -5.93 -3.85
N HIS A 232 15.19 -6.62 -3.12
CA HIS A 232 14.25 -7.58 -3.70
C HIS A 232 13.28 -6.90 -4.68
N ILE A 233 12.72 -5.74 -4.33
CA ILE A 233 11.81 -4.98 -5.20
C ILE A 233 12.53 -4.54 -6.49
N ARG A 234 13.77 -4.04 -6.38
CA ARG A 234 14.59 -3.70 -7.56
C ARG A 234 14.85 -4.92 -8.44
N GLN A 235 15.17 -6.07 -7.84
CA GLN A 235 15.36 -7.31 -8.58
C GLN A 235 14.10 -7.73 -9.34
N VAL A 236 12.93 -7.54 -8.75
CA VAL A 236 11.64 -7.84 -9.40
C VAL A 236 11.42 -6.93 -10.60
N LEU A 237 11.65 -5.63 -10.45
CA LEU A 237 11.58 -4.66 -11.54
C LEU A 237 12.62 -4.94 -12.65
N GLY A 238 13.75 -5.58 -12.30
CA GLY A 238 14.78 -6.01 -13.24
C GLY A 238 15.44 -4.83 -13.95
N GLU A 239 15.66 -4.96 -15.26
CA GLU A 239 16.23 -3.89 -16.10
C GLU A 239 15.31 -2.67 -16.25
N ALA A 240 14.05 -2.78 -15.83
CA ALA A 240 13.11 -1.65 -15.81
C ALA A 240 13.22 -0.80 -14.52
N SER A 241 14.18 -1.09 -13.63
CA SER A 241 14.44 -0.35 -12.39
C SER A 241 15.32 0.89 -12.57
#